data_AF-A0A8T4FMN1-F1
#
_entry.id   AF-A0A8T4FMN1-F1
#
_cell.length_a   1.000
_cell.length_b   1.000
_cell.length_c   1.000
_cell.angle_alpha   90.00
_cell.angle_beta   90.00
_cell.angle_gamma   90.00
#
_symmetry.space_group_name_H-M   'P 1'
#
loop_
_entity.id
_entity.type
_entity.pdbx_description
1 polymer ?
#
loop_
_entity_poly.entity_id
_entity_poly.type
_entity_poly.pdbx_seq_one_letter_code
_entity_poly.pdbx_strand_id
1 'polypeptide(L)'
;MEPMVAIPKEVLDIMKPESVKALATVDASGQPHAIVCGSIAPCPIDAGKVIVGEILMKKAAANLAATKKATMTITSGMTSYELVLK
;
A
#
# COMPACT_ATOMS: atom_id res chain seq x y z
N MET A 1 11.82 20.42 -9.86
CA MET A 1 11.42 19.00 -9.88
C MET A 1 11.95 18.42 -8.58
N GLU A 2 11.08 18.16 -7.60
CA GLU A 2 11.54 17.58 -6.32
C GLU A 2 12.20 16.21 -6.57
N PRO A 3 13.26 15.84 -5.85
CA PRO A 3 13.89 14.54 -6.04
C PRO A 3 12.88 13.43 -5.73
N MET A 4 12.61 12.60 -6.72
CA MET A 4 11.77 11.41 -6.62
C MET A 4 12.33 10.51 -5.52
N VAL A 5 11.60 10.40 -4.39
CA VAL A 5 11.99 9.51 -3.29
C VAL A 5 11.66 8.08 -3.73
N ALA A 6 12.69 7.30 -4.05
CA ALA A 6 12.53 5.89 -4.37
C ALA A 6 12.12 5.09 -3.13
N ILE A 7 11.26 4.08 -3.31
CA ILE A 7 11.00 3.07 -2.27
C ILE A 7 12.34 2.39 -1.94
N PRO A 8 12.72 2.27 -0.65
CA PRO A 8 13.98 1.65 -0.26
C PRO A 8 14.10 0.21 -0.74
N LYS A 9 15.33 -0.21 -1.08
CA LYS A 9 15.61 -1.53 -1.65
C LYS A 9 15.14 -2.66 -0.75
N GLU A 10 15.35 -2.54 0.55
CA GLU A 10 14.94 -3.52 1.55
C GLU A 10 13.42 -3.73 1.61
N VAL A 11 12.63 -2.72 1.26
CA VAL A 11 11.15 -2.83 1.17
C VAL A 11 10.77 -3.56 -0.11
N LEU A 12 11.41 -3.21 -1.24
CA LEU A 12 11.20 -3.90 -2.52
C LEU A 12 11.58 -5.37 -2.44
N ASP A 13 12.69 -5.68 -1.75
CA ASP A 13 13.21 -7.03 -1.57
C ASP A 13 12.23 -7.93 -0.81
N ILE A 14 11.40 -7.39 0.09
CA ILE A 14 10.35 -8.15 0.78
C ILE A 14 8.99 -8.12 0.06
N MET A 15 8.82 -7.40 -1.05
CA MET A 15 7.54 -7.33 -1.76
C MET A 15 7.39 -8.50 -2.75
N LYS A 16 7.39 -9.72 -2.22
CA LYS A 16 7.36 -10.97 -3.00
C LYS A 16 5.95 -11.56 -3.11
N PRO A 17 5.68 -12.51 -4.03
CA PRO A 17 4.37 -13.17 -4.15
C PRO A 17 3.86 -13.81 -2.85
N GLU A 18 4.76 -14.38 -2.03
CA GLU A 18 4.46 -15.03 -0.75
C GLU A 18 4.29 -14.06 0.42
N SER A 19 4.54 -12.77 0.20
CA SER A 19 4.51 -11.78 1.27
C SER A 19 3.07 -11.39 1.59
N VAL A 20 2.76 -11.31 2.88
CA VAL A 20 1.44 -10.87 3.33
C VAL A 20 1.39 -9.36 3.25
N LYS A 21 0.41 -8.85 2.52
CA LYS A 21 0.23 -7.42 2.28
C LYS A 21 -1.16 -7.02 2.75
N ALA A 22 -1.27 -5.93 3.48
CA ALA A 22 -2.54 -5.37 3.91
C ALA A 22 -2.64 -3.89 3.52
N LEU A 23 -3.83 -3.46 3.09
CA LEU A 23 -4.16 -2.07 2.87
C LEU A 23 -5.09 -1.62 3.99
N ALA A 24 -4.71 -0.57 4.70
CA ALA A 24 -5.57 0.15 5.61
C ALA A 24 -5.96 1.49 5.00
N THR A 25 -7.24 1.81 5.11
CA THR A 25 -7.87 3.06 4.69
C THR A 25 -8.72 3.58 5.84
N VAL A 26 -9.19 4.82 5.73
CA VAL A 26 -10.08 5.43 6.72
C VAL A 26 -11.27 6.06 6.01
N ASP A 27 -12.46 5.90 6.58
CA ASP A 27 -13.62 6.62 6.09
C ASP A 27 -13.67 8.07 6.60
N ALA A 28 -14.66 8.84 6.17
CA ALA A 28 -14.79 10.25 6.52
C ALA A 28 -15.02 10.50 8.03
N SER A 29 -15.47 9.49 8.78
CA SER A 29 -15.67 9.58 10.23
C SER A 29 -14.38 9.29 11.03
N GLY A 30 -13.32 8.85 10.36
CA GLY A 30 -12.09 8.41 11.02
C GLY A 30 -12.08 6.93 11.36
N GLN A 31 -13.11 6.15 10.99
CA GLN A 31 -13.15 4.71 11.25
C GLN A 31 -12.17 3.97 10.32
N PRO A 32 -11.19 3.22 10.87
CA PRO A 32 -10.28 2.42 10.05
C PRO A 32 -11.00 1.23 9.40
N HIS A 33 -10.53 0.90 8.20
CA HIS A 33 -10.91 -0.27 7.42
C HIS A 33 -9.66 -0.89 6.82
N ALA A 34 -9.38 -2.16 7.12
CA ALA A 34 -8.21 -2.88 6.65
C ALA A 34 -8.57 -4.18 5.94
N ILE A 35 -7.89 -4.48 4.83
CA ILE A 35 -8.06 -5.74 4.09
C ILE A 35 -6.71 -6.31 3.66
N VAL A 36 -6.63 -7.64 3.54
CA VAL A 36 -5.52 -8.32 2.86
C VAL A 36 -5.58 -7.96 1.37
N CYS A 37 -4.43 -7.63 0.80
CA CYS A 37 -4.32 -7.12 -0.57
C CYS A 37 -3.08 -7.68 -1.28
N GLY A 38 -3.19 -8.88 -1.86
CA GLY A 38 -2.07 -9.54 -2.53
C GLY A 38 -1.57 -8.84 -3.81
N SER A 39 -2.41 -8.03 -4.44
CA SER A 39 -2.20 -7.35 -5.73
C SER A 39 -1.30 -6.11 -5.67
N ILE A 40 -0.75 -5.78 -4.50
CA ILE A 40 0.20 -4.68 -4.34
C ILE A 40 1.54 -5.01 -5.04
N ALA A 41 2.03 -4.09 -5.87
CA ALA A 41 3.32 -4.18 -6.54
C ALA A 41 4.00 -2.80 -6.68
N PRO A 42 5.34 -2.74 -6.92
CA PRO A 42 6.00 -1.49 -7.24
C PRO A 42 5.49 -0.93 -8.57
N CYS A 43 5.39 0.39 -8.70
CA CYS A 43 5.00 1.01 -9.96
C CYS A 43 6.18 0.96 -10.96
N PRO A 44 5.99 0.37 -12.17
CA PRO A 44 7.09 0.21 -13.13
C PRO A 44 7.58 1.51 -13.75
N ILE A 45 6.80 2.59 -13.65
CA ILE A 45 7.08 3.90 -14.27
C ILE A 45 7.38 4.99 -13.24
N ASP A 46 7.24 4.71 -11.94
CA ASP A 46 7.46 5.69 -10.87
C ASP A 46 8.00 4.99 -9.61
N ALA A 47 9.30 5.15 -9.37
CA ALA A 47 10.02 4.44 -8.30
C ALA A 47 9.57 4.83 -6.88
N GLY A 48 8.81 5.91 -6.71
CA GLY A 48 8.25 6.33 -5.43
C GLY A 48 6.82 5.84 -5.18
N LYS A 49 6.24 5.07 -6.09
CA LYS A 49 4.83 4.65 -6.03
C LYS A 49 4.67 3.14 -6.02
N VAL A 50 3.55 2.73 -5.46
CA VAL A 50 3.01 1.36 -5.56
C VAL A 50 1.72 1.40 -6.37
N ILE A 51 1.42 0.29 -7.03
CA ILE A 51 0.14 0.05 -7.68
C ILE A 51 -0.62 -1.04 -6.92
N VAL A 52 -1.94 -0.91 -6.91
CA VAL A 52 -2.84 -1.88 -6.31
C VAL A 52 -3.85 -2.30 -7.35
N GLY A 53 -3.92 -3.60 -7.66
CA GLY A 53 -5.04 -4.12 -8.44
C GLY A 53 -6.33 -4.06 -7.62
N GLU A 54 -7.37 -3.42 -8.15
CA GLU A 54 -8.66 -3.17 -7.46
C GLU A 54 -9.52 -4.44 -7.33
N ILE A 55 -8.99 -5.46 -6.65
CA ILE A 55 -9.64 -6.75 -6.43
C ILE A 55 -10.33 -6.69 -5.06
N LEU A 56 -11.67 -6.78 -5.06
CA LEU A 56 -12.50 -6.76 -3.84
C LEU A 56 -12.33 -5.48 -2.99
N MET A 57 -11.95 -4.36 -3.59
CA MET A 57 -11.61 -3.12 -2.88
C MET A 57 -12.74 -2.11 -2.72
N LYS A 58 -14.02 -2.48 -2.94
CA LYS A 58 -15.16 -1.53 -2.97
C LYS A 58 -15.15 -0.49 -1.83
N LYS A 59 -14.99 -0.93 -0.58
CA LYS A 59 -14.96 -0.03 0.59
C LYS A 59 -13.65 0.77 0.69
N ALA A 60 -12.51 0.15 0.38
CA ALA A 60 -11.22 0.82 0.36
C ALA A 60 -11.16 1.91 -0.72
N ALA A 61 -11.69 1.65 -1.91
CA ALA A 61 -11.79 2.61 -3.01
C ALA A 61 -12.70 3.80 -2.64
N ALA A 62 -13.86 3.54 -2.04
CA ALA A 62 -14.75 4.61 -1.53
C ALA A 62 -14.06 5.48 -0.47
N ASN A 63 -13.33 4.85 0.47
CA ASN A 63 -12.57 5.55 1.49
C ASN A 63 -11.44 6.40 0.88
N LEU A 64 -10.67 5.85 -0.07
CA LEU A 64 -9.60 6.56 -0.78
C LEU A 64 -10.13 7.77 -1.56
N ALA A 65 -11.27 7.63 -2.23
CA ALA A 65 -11.91 8.73 -2.93
C ALA A 65 -12.31 9.88 -1.98
N ALA A 66 -12.77 9.54 -0.76
CA ALA A 66 -13.20 10.51 0.23
C ALA A 66 -12.04 11.17 1.00
N THR A 67 -11.03 10.39 1.40
CA THR A 67 -10.02 10.85 2.38
C THR A 67 -8.62 10.94 1.82
N LYS A 68 -8.30 10.20 0.74
CA LYS A 68 -6.95 10.04 0.18
C LYS A 68 -5.92 9.55 1.21
N LYS A 69 -6.38 8.93 2.30
CA LYS A 69 -5.53 8.44 3.39
C LYS A 69 -5.46 6.92 3.33
N ALA A 70 -4.24 6.41 3.22
CA ALA A 70 -3.99 4.98 3.27
C ALA A 70 -2.59 4.68 3.79
N THR A 71 -2.46 3.48 4.35
CA THR A 71 -1.17 2.88 4.67
C THR A 71 -1.19 1.43 4.25
N MET A 72 -0.01 0.91 3.93
CA MET A 72 0.18 -0.47 3.53
C MET A 72 1.21 -1.16 4.40
N THR A 73 0.86 -2.33 4.90
CA THR A 73 1.80 -3.19 5.62
C THR A 73 2.25 -4.31 4.70
N ILE A 74 3.54 -4.60 4.68
CA ILE A 74 4.13 -5.72 3.96
C ILE A 74 4.94 -6.53 4.96
N THR A 75 4.64 -7.82 5.07
CA THR A 75 5.31 -8.73 5.98
C THR A 75 5.81 -9.95 5.23
N SER A 76 7.08 -10.30 5.43
CA SER A 76 7.72 -11.49 4.88
C SER A 76 8.65 -12.09 5.94
N GLY A 77 8.35 -13.31 6.38
CA GLY A 77 9.07 -13.94 7.49
C GLY A 77 8.99 -13.11 8.77
N MET A 78 10.15 -12.74 9.31
CA MET A 78 10.27 -11.93 10.53
C MET A 78 10.38 -10.43 10.27
N THR A 79 10.31 -10.00 9.00
CA THR A 79 10.46 -8.59 8.61
C THR A 79 9.11 -8.00 8.21
N SER A 80 8.82 -6.80 8.69
CA SER A 80 7.62 -6.05 8.32
C SER A 80 7.94 -4.57 8.14
N TYR A 81 7.35 -3.96 7.11
CA TYR A 81 7.42 -2.52 6.86
C TYR A 81 6.02 -1.92 6.69
N GLU A 82 5.90 -0.67 7.10
CA GLU A 82 4.76 0.19 6.79
C GLU A 82 5.13 1.20 5.70
N LEU A 83 4.27 1.31 4.68
CA LEU A 83 4.31 2.33 3.65
C LEU A 83 3.16 3.31 3.89
N VAL A 84 3.46 4.49 4.41
CA VAL A 84 2.50 5.59 4.53
C VAL A 84 2.33 6.24 3.15
N LEU A 85 1.15 6.08 2.54
CA LEU A 85 0.88 6.58 1.20
C LEU A 85 0.49 8.06 1.27
N LYS A 86 1.09 8.89 0.42
CA LYS A 86 0.87 10.34 0.35
C LYS A 86 0.40 10.76 -1.05
#